data_AF-A0A0C2CR54-F1
#
_entry.id   AF-A0A0C2CR54-F1
#
_cell.length_a   1.000
_cell.length_b   1.000
_cell.length_c   1.000
_cell.angle_alpha   90.00
_cell.angle_beta   90.00
_cell.angle_gamma   90.00
#
_symmetry.space_group_name_H-M   'P 1'
#
loop_
_entity.id
_entity.type
_entity.pdbx_description
1 polymer ?
#
loop_
_entity_poly.entity_id
_entity_poly.type
_entity_poly.pdbx_seq_one_letter_code
_entity_poly.pdbx_strand_id
1 'polypeptide(L)'
;MFATPDTSTDAFKKLSNSVIFTYANKIEEGLLEVAIIPPKWYESQPESIRPTFGDSKQRMQWRIKQNLDYFYLMNYGRQKADYYMHLEDDIWTTPKYARTILNYLQLKEGRPWFSMHFSTLGFIGKLFRSEDVKIITNAIASYYKYKPVDWIFLDVERSITCSPEYNADQCNHSRRSKQKQVIDKYNKESRRMDRIEL
;
A
#
# COMPACT_ATOMS: atom_id res chain seq x y z
N MET A 1 8.59 1.78 -9.25
CA MET A 1 9.81 1.18 -8.67
C MET A 1 9.97 -0.21 -9.27
N PHE A 2 11.17 -0.57 -9.71
CA PHE A 2 11.47 -1.93 -10.15
C PHE A 2 11.95 -2.76 -8.96
N ALA A 3 11.18 -3.79 -8.62
CA ALA A 3 11.43 -4.69 -7.52
C ALA A 3 11.82 -6.09 -8.05
N THR A 4 13.02 -6.19 -8.64
CA THR A 4 13.55 -7.44 -9.21
C THR A 4 14.91 -7.78 -8.61
N PRO A 5 15.16 -9.05 -8.26
CA PRO A 5 16.49 -9.48 -7.81
C PRO A 5 17.51 -9.57 -8.95
N ASP A 6 17.06 -9.64 -10.21
CA ASP A 6 17.93 -9.73 -11.38
C ASP A 6 17.62 -8.61 -12.38
N THR A 7 18.56 -7.67 -12.47
CA THR A 7 18.53 -6.53 -13.40
C THR A 7 19.39 -6.79 -14.66
N SER A 8 20.00 -7.97 -14.79
CA SER A 8 20.84 -8.32 -15.94
C SER A 8 20.03 -8.83 -17.13
N THR A 9 18.80 -9.30 -16.89
CA THR A 9 17.94 -9.89 -17.90
C THR A 9 17.57 -8.92 -19.03
N ASP A 10 17.45 -9.45 -20.25
CA ASP A 10 17.00 -8.65 -21.40
C ASP A 10 15.56 -8.14 -21.21
N ALA A 11 14.71 -8.92 -20.55
CA ALA A 11 13.35 -8.51 -20.23
C ALA A 11 13.34 -7.25 -19.33
N PHE A 12 14.16 -7.25 -18.28
CA PHE A 12 14.30 -6.07 -17.42
C PHE A 12 14.83 -4.87 -18.18
N LYS A 13 15.93 -5.03 -18.94
CA LYS A 13 16.54 -3.94 -19.72
C LYS A 13 15.57 -3.34 -20.73
N LYS A 14 14.80 -4.19 -21.43
CA LYS A 14 13.77 -3.74 -22.38
C LYS A 14 12.67 -2.96 -21.69
N LEU A 15 12.15 -3.47 -20.57
CA LEU A 15 11.08 -2.81 -19.81
C LEU A 15 11.55 -1.49 -19.20
N SER A 16 12.71 -1.47 -18.55
CA SER A 16 13.24 -0.26 -17.91
C SER A 16 13.51 0.84 -18.93
N ASN A 17 14.12 0.49 -20.07
CA ASN A 17 14.34 1.43 -21.17
C ASN A 17 13.02 1.95 -21.74
N SER A 18 12.02 1.07 -21.92
CA SER A 18 10.70 1.47 -22.42
C SER A 18 10.01 2.46 -21.47
N VAL A 19 10.03 2.20 -20.16
CA VAL A 19 9.44 3.11 -19.16
C VAL A 19 10.16 4.45 -19.14
N ILE A 20 11.50 4.44 -19.10
CA ILE A 20 12.29 5.68 -19.07
C ILE A 20 12.05 6.51 -20.32
N PHE A 21 12.03 5.88 -21.49
CA PHE A 21 11.80 6.56 -22.76
C PHE A 21 10.37 7.12 -22.88
N THR A 22 9.37 6.31 -22.53
CA THR A 22 7.95 6.70 -22.65
C THR A 22 7.60 7.88 -21.75
N TYR A 23 8.23 7.96 -20.57
CA TYR A 23 7.92 8.97 -19.55
C TYR A 23 9.04 10.00 -19.34
N ALA A 24 9.98 10.14 -20.29
CA ALA A 24 11.17 10.99 -20.17
C ALA A 24 10.84 12.41 -19.68
N ASN A 25 9.92 13.11 -20.35
CA ASN A 25 9.52 14.47 -19.95
C ASN A 25 8.98 14.53 -18.52
N LYS A 26 8.21 13.52 -18.08
CA LYS A 26 7.65 13.49 -16.72
C LYS A 26 8.70 13.18 -15.66
N ILE A 27 9.74 12.44 -16.03
CA ILE A 27 10.89 12.19 -15.17
C ILE A 27 11.74 13.46 -15.04
N GLU A 28 12.01 14.14 -16.16
CA GLU A 28 12.77 15.39 -16.19
C GLU A 28 12.06 16.54 -15.45
N GLU A 29 10.73 16.63 -15.56
CA GLU A 29 9.90 17.57 -14.81
C GLU A 29 9.81 17.24 -13.30
N GLY A 30 10.30 16.08 -12.86
CA GLY A 30 10.19 15.61 -11.48
C GLY A 30 8.80 15.12 -11.07
N LEU A 31 7.87 14.95 -12.03
CA LEU A 31 6.55 14.38 -11.78
C LEU A 31 6.62 12.87 -11.50
N LEU A 32 7.55 12.17 -12.15
CA LEU A 32 7.80 10.75 -11.97
C LEU A 32 9.23 10.49 -11.53
N GLU A 33 9.39 9.56 -10.60
CA GLU A 33 10.70 9.08 -10.17
C GLU A 33 10.79 7.57 -10.42
N VAL A 34 11.84 7.16 -11.13
CA VAL A 34 12.11 5.74 -11.40
C VAL A 34 13.21 5.27 -10.47
N ALA A 35 12.86 4.38 -9.55
CA ALA A 35 13.78 3.75 -8.63
C ALA A 35 13.89 2.24 -8.89
N ILE A 36 15.06 1.68 -8.63
CA ILE A 36 15.34 0.24 -8.68
C ILE A 36 15.78 -0.18 -7.28
N ILE A 37 15.20 -1.27 -6.76
CA ILE A 37 15.70 -1.89 -5.52
C ILE A 37 17.05 -2.55 -5.83
N PRO A 38 18.16 -2.20 -5.14
CA PRO A 38 19.45 -2.82 -5.41
C PRO A 38 19.39 -4.34 -5.24
N PRO A 39 19.92 -5.17 -6.17
CA PRO A 39 19.90 -6.63 -6.05
C PRO A 39 20.41 -7.16 -4.70
N LYS A 40 21.43 -6.50 -4.14
CA LYS A 40 21.99 -6.78 -2.82
C LYS A 40 20.96 -6.75 -1.68
N TRP A 41 19.86 -6.00 -1.84
CA TRP A 41 18.74 -5.98 -0.89
C TRP A 41 18.18 -7.38 -0.64
N TYR A 42 18.13 -8.21 -1.68
CA TYR A 42 17.55 -9.55 -1.63
C TYR A 42 18.50 -10.61 -1.07
N GLU A 43 19.80 -10.31 -0.94
CA GLU A 43 20.77 -11.20 -0.31
C GLU A 43 20.53 -11.35 1.20
N SER A 44 19.78 -10.42 1.81
CA SER A 44 19.40 -10.47 3.22
C SER A 44 18.34 -11.53 3.57
N GLN A 45 17.86 -12.29 2.57
CA GLN A 45 16.85 -13.32 2.79
C GLN A 45 17.40 -14.50 3.59
N PRO A 46 16.63 -15.03 4.55
CA PRO A 46 17.06 -16.16 5.35
C PRO A 46 17.20 -17.44 4.50
N GLU A 47 18.31 -18.16 4.67
CA GLU A 47 18.54 -19.45 4.00
C GLU A 47 17.47 -20.51 4.34
N SER A 48 16.98 -20.48 5.57
CA SER A 48 15.92 -21.36 6.07
C SER A 48 14.66 -20.57 6.41
N ILE A 49 13.56 -20.96 5.77
CA ILE A 49 12.24 -20.35 5.95
C ILE A 49 11.33 -21.40 6.59
N ARG A 50 10.86 -21.14 7.82
CA ARG A 50 9.87 -21.99 8.48
C ARG A 50 8.51 -21.78 7.81
N PRO A 51 7.86 -22.84 7.27
CA PRO A 51 6.53 -22.71 6.71
C PRO A 51 5.53 -22.19 7.74
N THR A 52 4.60 -21.36 7.29
CA THR A 52 3.47 -20.88 8.10
C THR A 52 2.21 -20.94 7.25
N PHE A 53 1.04 -21.11 7.88
CA PHE A 53 -0.26 -21.14 7.19
C PHE A 53 -0.39 -22.20 6.08
N GLY A 54 0.43 -23.25 6.11
CA GLY A 54 0.44 -24.28 5.07
C GLY A 54 1.01 -23.84 3.72
N ASP A 55 1.67 -22.67 3.66
CA ASP A 55 2.27 -22.17 2.43
C ASP A 55 3.41 -23.07 1.94
N SER A 56 3.50 -23.27 0.62
CA SER A 56 4.64 -23.93 -0.03
C SER A 56 5.92 -23.10 0.11
N LYS A 57 7.10 -23.73 -0.09
CA LYS A 57 8.38 -23.01 -0.07
C LYS A 57 8.41 -21.83 -1.05
N GLN A 58 7.87 -22.01 -2.26
CA GLN A 58 7.80 -20.97 -3.29
C GLN A 58 6.89 -19.82 -2.85
N ARG A 59 5.73 -20.13 -2.26
CA ARG A 59 4.81 -19.13 -1.73
C ARG A 59 5.43 -18.33 -0.59
N MET A 60 6.15 -19.01 0.30
CA MET A 60 6.90 -18.40 1.39
C MET A 60 7.99 -17.45 0.88
N GLN A 61 8.76 -17.86 -0.13
CA GLN A 61 9.77 -17.00 -0.76
C GLN A 61 9.15 -15.78 -1.42
N TRP A 62 8.06 -15.95 -2.17
CA TRP A 62 7.36 -14.87 -2.84
C TRP A 62 6.86 -13.81 -1.84
N ARG A 63 6.21 -14.21 -0.75
CA ARG A 63 5.65 -13.25 0.22
C ARG A 63 6.73 -12.56 1.04
N ILE A 64 7.85 -13.25 1.32
CA ILE A 64 9.03 -12.65 1.98
C ILE A 64 9.61 -11.57 1.06
N LYS A 65 9.79 -11.88 -0.23
CA LYS A 65 10.24 -10.91 -1.23
C LYS A 65 9.29 -9.70 -1.28
N GLN A 66 7.98 -9.93 -1.38
CA GLN A 66 6.98 -8.86 -1.44
C GLN A 66 7.03 -7.97 -0.18
N ASN A 67 7.15 -8.56 1.01
CA ASN A 67 7.33 -7.81 2.25
C ASN A 67 8.58 -6.92 2.20
N LEU A 68 9.70 -7.45 1.72
CA LEU A 68 10.96 -6.69 1.58
C LEU A 68 10.85 -5.58 0.52
N ASP A 69 10.13 -5.83 -0.57
CA ASP A 69 9.85 -4.83 -1.60
C ASP A 69 9.04 -3.66 -1.02
N TYR A 70 7.98 -3.96 -0.26
CA TYR A 70 7.12 -2.95 0.33
C TYR A 70 7.85 -2.20 1.42
N PHE A 71 8.64 -2.89 2.25
CA PHE A 71 9.48 -2.24 3.25
C PHE A 71 10.41 -1.20 2.62
N TYR A 72 11.08 -1.54 1.52
CA TYR A 72 11.98 -0.62 0.82
C TYR A 72 11.20 0.54 0.20
N LEU A 73 10.17 0.25 -0.60
CA LEU A 73 9.36 1.24 -1.31
C LEU A 73 8.69 2.24 -0.35
N MET A 74 8.12 1.75 0.75
CA MET A 74 7.45 2.60 1.74
C MET A 74 8.44 3.51 2.47
N ASN A 75 9.61 2.98 2.87
CA ASN A 75 10.65 3.81 3.49
C ASN A 75 11.27 4.83 2.54
N TYR A 76 11.34 4.49 1.25
CA TYR A 76 11.76 5.41 0.20
C TYR A 76 10.73 6.53 0.02
N GLY A 77 9.46 6.16 -0.23
CA GLY A 77 8.40 7.10 -0.58
C GLY A 77 8.00 8.03 0.56
N ARG A 78 8.01 7.57 1.82
CA ARG A 78 7.62 8.41 2.97
C ARG A 78 8.52 9.63 3.18
N GLN A 79 9.71 9.67 2.57
CA GLN A 79 10.64 10.80 2.70
C GLN A 79 10.41 11.89 1.65
N LYS A 80 9.47 11.67 0.71
CA LYS A 80 9.32 12.48 -0.51
C LYS A 80 8.11 13.41 -0.48
N ALA A 81 7.14 13.18 0.40
CA ALA A 81 5.89 13.94 0.47
C ALA A 81 5.23 13.83 1.85
N ASP A 82 4.22 14.66 2.14
CA ASP A 82 3.46 14.63 3.41
C ASP A 82 2.55 13.40 3.55
N TYR A 83 2.12 12.85 2.42
CA TYR A 83 1.25 11.68 2.35
C TYR A 83 1.85 10.60 1.45
N TYR A 84 1.59 9.34 1.82
CA TYR A 84 2.00 8.16 1.06
C TYR A 84 0.77 7.35 0.66
N MET A 85 0.59 7.15 -0.66
CA MET A 85 -0.41 6.24 -1.21
C MET A 85 0.29 5.01 -1.78
N HIS A 86 -0.14 3.82 -1.35
CA HIS A 86 0.36 2.58 -1.93
C HIS A 86 -0.51 2.13 -3.11
N LEU A 87 0.11 1.89 -4.26
CA LEU A 87 -0.52 1.42 -5.50
C LEU A 87 0.38 0.37 -6.17
N GLU A 88 -0.24 -0.48 -6.99
CA GLU A 88 0.42 -1.49 -7.82
C GLU A 88 0.30 -1.10 -9.30
N ASP A 89 1.02 -1.79 -10.19
CA ASP A 89 1.13 -1.48 -11.62
C ASP A 89 -0.01 -2.02 -12.48
N ASP A 90 -0.82 -2.94 -11.97
CA ASP A 90 -1.88 -3.66 -12.69
C ASP A 90 -3.30 -3.20 -12.33
N ILE A 91 -3.45 -1.93 -11.93
CA ILE A 91 -4.72 -1.37 -11.46
C ILE A 91 -5.26 -0.26 -12.37
N TRP A 92 -6.60 -0.14 -12.37
CA TRP A 92 -7.31 0.97 -12.99
C TRP A 92 -8.10 1.75 -11.95
N THR A 93 -8.09 3.07 -12.06
CA THR A 93 -8.85 3.93 -11.15
C THR A 93 -10.24 4.22 -11.68
N THR A 94 -11.22 4.39 -10.78
CA THR A 94 -12.52 4.94 -11.14
C THR A 94 -12.40 6.44 -11.48
N PRO A 95 -13.35 7.01 -12.25
CA PRO A 95 -13.38 8.45 -12.48
C PRO A 95 -13.33 9.25 -11.19
N LYS A 96 -12.63 10.39 -11.20
CA LYS A 96 -12.46 11.32 -10.07
C LYS A 96 -11.66 10.76 -8.88
N TYR A 97 -10.96 9.63 -9.01
CA TYR A 97 -10.19 9.01 -7.92
C TYR A 97 -9.27 9.99 -7.15
N ALA A 98 -8.41 10.72 -7.86
CA ALA A 98 -7.51 11.70 -7.25
C ALA A 98 -8.26 12.84 -6.54
N ARG A 99 -9.32 13.37 -7.17
CA ARG A 99 -10.17 14.41 -6.57
C ARG A 99 -10.84 13.91 -5.29
N THR A 100 -11.32 12.67 -5.30
CA THR A 100 -11.93 12.04 -4.11
C THR A 100 -10.93 11.93 -2.96
N ILE A 101 -9.67 11.57 -3.24
CA ILE A 101 -8.60 11.53 -2.23
C ILE A 101 -8.38 12.90 -1.61
N LEU A 102 -8.17 13.93 -2.43
CA LEU A 102 -7.91 15.30 -1.97
C LEU A 102 -9.06 15.86 -1.13
N ASN A 103 -10.30 15.66 -1.58
CA ASN A 103 -11.49 16.08 -0.81
C ASN A 103 -11.57 15.37 0.55
N TYR A 104 -11.18 14.09 0.63
CA TYR A 104 -11.23 13.34 1.88
C TYR A 104 -10.13 13.75 2.85
N LEU A 105 -8.94 14.10 2.35
CA LEU A 105 -7.88 14.71 3.14
C LEU A 105 -8.37 16.01 3.79
N GLN A 106 -8.99 16.90 3.01
CA GLN A 106 -9.58 18.15 3.51
C GLN A 106 -10.67 17.89 4.56
N LEU A 107 -11.57 16.92 4.32
CA LEU A 107 -12.63 16.54 5.27
C LEU A 107 -12.08 16.02 6.61
N LYS A 108 -10.85 15.50 6.60
CA LYS A 108 -10.16 14.92 7.76
C LYS A 108 -9.12 15.85 8.35
N GLU A 109 -8.98 17.06 7.85
CA GLU A 109 -8.13 18.09 8.42
C GLU A 109 -8.49 18.34 9.88
N GLY A 110 -7.46 18.42 10.74
CA GLY A 110 -7.62 18.58 12.19
C GLY A 110 -8.22 17.37 12.94
N ARG A 111 -8.46 16.22 12.28
CA ARG A 111 -9.03 15.03 12.91
C ARG A 111 -8.03 13.87 12.92
N PRO A 112 -7.97 13.06 13.99
CA PRO A 112 -7.11 11.89 14.02
C PRO A 112 -7.63 10.80 13.06
N TRP A 113 -6.71 10.22 12.31
CA TRP A 113 -6.90 9.01 11.50
C TRP A 113 -5.55 8.30 11.35
N PHE A 114 -5.54 7.02 11.01
CA PHE A 114 -4.30 6.25 10.80
C PHE A 114 -4.09 5.91 9.32
N SER A 115 -5.12 5.34 8.70
CA SER A 115 -5.14 4.93 7.29
C SER A 115 -6.47 5.33 6.65
N MET A 116 -6.46 5.64 5.35
CA MET A 116 -7.67 5.77 4.54
C MET A 116 -7.65 4.78 3.38
N HIS A 117 -8.80 4.22 3.06
CA HIS A 117 -8.93 3.10 2.14
C HIS A 117 -9.73 3.52 0.90
N PHE A 118 -9.04 3.46 -0.24
CA PHE A 118 -9.56 3.77 -1.57
C PHE A 118 -9.56 2.56 -2.51
N SER A 119 -9.21 1.38 -2.00
CA SER A 119 -9.46 0.08 -2.64
C SER A 119 -9.89 -0.95 -1.59
N THR A 120 -10.74 -1.89 -2.01
CA THR A 120 -11.15 -3.06 -1.21
C THR A 120 -10.13 -4.21 -1.27
N LEU A 121 -9.16 -4.15 -2.19
CA LEU A 121 -8.21 -5.22 -2.44
C LEU A 121 -6.95 -5.04 -1.59
N GLY A 122 -6.73 -5.95 -0.64
CA GLY A 122 -5.47 -6.08 0.11
C GLY A 122 -4.92 -4.74 0.64
N PHE A 123 -3.62 -4.54 0.42
CA PHE A 123 -2.84 -3.34 0.77
C PHE A 123 -2.87 -2.24 -0.31
N ILE A 124 -3.58 -2.44 -1.42
CA ILE A 124 -3.67 -1.45 -2.50
C ILE A 124 -4.58 -0.29 -2.06
N GLY A 125 -4.29 0.92 -2.54
CA GLY A 125 -5.11 2.10 -2.32
C GLY A 125 -5.20 2.52 -0.85
N LYS A 126 -4.14 2.27 -0.09
CA LYS A 126 -4.01 2.68 1.31
C LYS A 126 -3.21 3.96 1.39
N LEU A 127 -3.86 4.99 1.93
CA LEU A 127 -3.28 6.29 2.15
C LEU A 127 -2.88 6.44 3.62
N PHE A 128 -1.68 6.98 3.84
CA PHE A 128 -1.10 7.25 5.14
C PHE A 128 -0.53 8.66 5.17
N ARG A 129 -0.42 9.25 6.37
CA ARG A 129 0.56 10.32 6.59
C ARG A 129 1.94 9.70 6.53
N SER A 130 2.89 10.38 5.88
CA SER A 130 4.25 9.87 5.73
C SER A 130 4.95 9.62 7.07
N GLU A 131 4.64 10.40 8.10
CA GLU A 131 5.14 10.20 9.46
C GLU A 131 4.67 8.89 10.11
N ASP A 132 3.47 8.42 9.74
CA ASP A 132 2.85 7.21 10.28
C ASP A 132 3.27 5.95 9.51
N VAL A 133 3.81 6.09 8.30
CA VAL A 133 4.32 4.95 7.49
C VAL A 133 5.33 4.12 8.27
N LYS A 134 6.14 4.74 9.15
CA LYS A 134 7.12 4.04 9.99
C LYS A 134 6.50 2.94 10.85
N ILE A 135 5.24 3.10 11.27
CA ILE A 135 4.53 2.11 12.08
C ILE A 135 4.35 0.83 11.26
N ILE A 136 3.91 0.96 10.00
CA ILE A 136 3.76 -0.18 9.08
C ILE A 136 5.11 -0.78 8.73
N THR A 137 6.10 0.03 8.37
CA THR A 137 7.41 -0.51 7.98
C THR A 137 8.10 -1.24 9.13
N ASN A 138 7.95 -0.76 10.37
CA ASN A 138 8.47 -1.47 11.55
C ASN A 138 7.76 -2.80 11.76
N ALA A 139 6.44 -2.85 11.60
CA ALA A 139 5.69 -4.10 11.66
C ALA A 139 6.11 -5.08 10.55
N ILE A 140 6.33 -4.59 9.32
CA ILE A 140 6.89 -5.41 8.24
C ILE A 140 8.26 -5.94 8.63
N ALA A 141 9.17 -5.10 9.12
CA ALA A 141 10.49 -5.54 9.57
C ALA A 141 10.43 -6.61 10.68
N SER A 142 9.46 -6.51 11.60
CA SER A 142 9.25 -7.51 12.64
C SER A 142 8.64 -8.81 12.12
N TYR A 143 7.74 -8.74 11.13
CA TYR A 143 6.88 -9.87 10.75
C TYR A 143 7.09 -10.41 9.33
N TYR A 144 8.04 -9.88 8.54
CA TYR A 144 8.17 -10.20 7.12
C TYR A 144 8.37 -11.68 6.79
N LYS A 145 8.90 -12.48 7.73
CA LYS A 145 9.07 -13.93 7.57
C LYS A 145 7.79 -14.71 7.88
N TYR A 146 6.94 -14.16 8.73
CA TYR A 146 5.85 -14.88 9.38
C TYR A 146 4.50 -14.66 8.72
N LYS A 147 4.24 -13.47 8.17
CA LYS A 147 2.94 -13.10 7.58
C LYS A 147 3.11 -12.36 6.25
N PRO A 148 2.16 -12.51 5.30
CA PRO A 148 2.12 -11.65 4.11
C PRO A 148 1.76 -10.21 4.49
N VAL A 149 2.17 -9.25 3.65
CA VAL A 149 2.10 -7.81 3.95
C VAL A 149 0.69 -7.32 4.26
N ASP A 150 -0.31 -7.83 3.54
CA ASP A 150 -1.72 -7.49 3.74
C ASP A 150 -2.18 -7.82 5.15
N TRP A 151 -1.72 -8.96 5.69
CA TRP A 151 -2.13 -9.43 7.01
C TRP A 151 -1.38 -8.69 8.12
N ILE A 152 -0.10 -8.39 7.91
CA ILE A 152 0.67 -7.53 8.82
C ILE A 152 -0.03 -6.18 8.96
N PHE A 153 -0.47 -5.60 7.85
CA PHE A 153 -1.22 -4.35 7.85
C PHE A 153 -2.54 -4.44 8.59
N LEU A 154 -3.35 -5.47 8.30
CA LEU A 154 -4.63 -5.68 8.96
C LEU A 154 -4.46 -5.83 10.48
N ASP A 155 -3.41 -6.52 10.93
CA ASP A 155 -3.08 -6.66 12.35
C ASP A 155 -2.71 -5.32 12.99
N VAL A 156 -1.87 -4.51 12.33
CA VAL A 156 -1.52 -3.17 12.83
C VAL A 156 -2.75 -2.26 12.90
N GLU A 157 -3.53 -2.22 11.83
CA GLU A 157 -4.75 -1.40 11.76
C GLU A 157 -5.75 -1.82 12.85
N ARG A 158 -5.93 -3.14 13.06
CA ARG A 158 -6.78 -3.65 14.13
C ARG A 158 -6.26 -3.25 15.50
N SER A 159 -4.95 -3.33 15.72
CA SER A 159 -4.32 -2.98 17.00
C SER A 159 -4.46 -1.49 17.33
N ILE A 160 -4.50 -0.62 16.31
CA ILE A 160 -4.67 0.83 16.49
C ILE A 160 -6.15 1.20 16.66
N THR A 161 -7.05 0.51 15.95
CA THR A 161 -8.46 0.92 15.88
C THR A 161 -9.37 0.22 16.89
N CYS A 162 -9.01 -0.97 17.37
CA CYS A 162 -9.84 -1.75 18.29
C CYS A 162 -9.16 -1.97 19.65
N SER A 163 -9.94 -1.81 20.73
CA SER A 163 -9.51 -2.22 22.07
C SER A 163 -9.39 -3.75 22.16
N PRO A 164 -8.36 -4.29 22.84
CA PRO A 164 -8.27 -5.73 23.12
C PRO A 164 -9.45 -6.29 23.91
N GLU A 165 -10.16 -5.44 24.66
CA GLU A 165 -11.33 -5.82 25.47
C GLU A 165 -12.62 -5.95 24.64
N TYR A 166 -12.60 -5.48 23.39
CA TYR A 166 -13.77 -5.50 22.54
C TYR A 166 -13.97 -6.87 21.90
N ASN A 167 -15.23 -7.30 21.85
CA ASN A 167 -15.63 -8.44 21.04
C ASN A 167 -15.58 -8.10 19.53
N ALA A 168 -15.83 -9.10 18.68
CA ALA A 168 -15.74 -8.96 17.23
C ALA A 168 -16.66 -7.85 16.68
N ASP A 169 -17.89 -7.74 17.18
CA ASP A 169 -18.86 -6.75 16.71
C ASP A 169 -18.48 -5.33 17.12
N GLN A 170 -18.02 -5.17 18.35
CA GLN A 170 -17.48 -3.90 18.85
C GLN A 170 -16.24 -3.46 18.05
N CYS A 171 -15.33 -4.39 17.74
CA CYS A 171 -14.20 -4.10 16.85
C CYS A 171 -14.67 -3.68 15.45
N ASN A 172 -15.61 -4.40 14.86
CA ASN A 172 -16.12 -4.08 13.52
C ASN A 172 -16.78 -2.70 13.48
N HIS A 173 -17.51 -2.33 14.54
CA HIS A 173 -18.11 -1.01 14.67
C HIS A 173 -17.06 0.10 14.83
N SER A 174 -16.11 -0.07 15.77
CA SER A 174 -15.01 0.89 15.98
C SER A 174 -14.20 1.08 14.70
N ARG A 175 -13.86 -0.04 14.03
CA ARG A 175 -13.15 -0.04 12.76
C ARG A 175 -13.92 0.76 11.72
N ARG A 176 -15.21 0.48 11.45
CA ARG A 176 -16.01 1.28 10.48
C ARG A 176 -16.12 2.77 10.82
N SER A 177 -16.15 3.11 12.11
CA SER A 177 -16.24 4.51 12.54
C SER A 177 -14.94 5.30 12.31
N LYS A 178 -13.79 4.65 12.54
CA LYS A 178 -12.44 5.24 12.40
C LYS A 178 -11.91 5.11 10.97
N GLN A 179 -12.20 3.99 10.33
CA GLN A 179 -11.91 3.62 8.94
C GLN A 179 -13.20 3.81 8.13
N LYS A 180 -13.47 5.05 7.70
CA LYS A 180 -14.45 5.21 6.63
C LYS A 180 -13.82 4.70 5.34
N GLN A 181 -14.28 3.55 4.87
CA GLN A 181 -14.06 3.16 3.48
C GLN A 181 -14.68 4.25 2.62
N VAL A 182 -13.86 4.99 1.88
CA VAL A 182 -14.34 6.10 1.07
C VAL A 182 -15.25 5.58 -0.06
N ILE A 183 -15.01 4.33 -0.48
CA ILE A 183 -15.78 3.61 -1.50
C ILE A 183 -17.27 3.48 -1.13
N ASP A 184 -17.61 3.15 0.12
CA ASP A 184 -19.01 3.00 0.54
C ASP A 184 -19.77 4.33 0.56
N LYS A 185 -19.07 5.42 0.89
CA LYS A 185 -19.65 6.77 0.90
C LYS A 185 -19.79 7.31 -0.53
N TYR A 186 -18.78 7.13 -1.38
CA TYR A 186 -18.83 7.50 -2.80
C TYR A 186 -19.94 6.74 -3.54
N ASN A 187 -20.06 5.42 -3.35
CA ASN A 187 -21.12 4.63 -3.99
C ASN A 187 -22.52 5.03 -3.52
N LYS A 188 -22.68 5.45 -2.25
CA LYS A 188 -23.94 5.99 -1.73
C LYS A 188 -24.24 7.41 -2.24
N GLU A 189 -23.23 8.28 -2.34
CA GLU A 189 -23.39 9.66 -2.80
C GLU A 189 -23.56 9.76 -4.32
N SER A 190 -22.85 8.94 -5.12
CA SER A 190 -23.06 8.83 -6.58
C SER A 190 -24.50 8.40 -6.88
N ARG A 191 -25.00 7.32 -6.24
CA ARG A 191 -26.40 6.87 -6.36
C ARG A 191 -27.44 7.89 -5.86
N ARG A 192 -27.02 8.92 -5.14
CA ARG A 192 -27.89 10.00 -4.63
C ARG A 192 -27.89 11.20 -5.57
N MET A 193 -26.78 11.50 -6.25
CA MET A 193 -26.74 12.51 -7.31
C MET A 193 -27.47 12.03 -8.57
N ASP A 194 -27.35 10.75 -8.93
CA ASP A 194 -28.07 10.15 -10.07
C ASP A 194 -29.60 10.09 -9.86
N ARG A 195 -30.09 10.37 -8.63
CA ARG A 195 -31.52 10.46 -8.30
C ARG A 195 -32.08 11.88 -8.30
N ILE A 196 -31.23 12.90 -8.42
CA ILE A 196 -31.64 14.31 -8.44
C ILE A 196 -31.74 14.83 -9.89
N GLU A 197 -31.21 14.09 -10.87
CA GLU A 197 -31.37 14.34 -12.32
C GLU A 197 -32.45 13.45 -12.97
N LEU A 198 -33.60 13.27 -12.31
CA LEU A 198 -34.82 12.72 -12.91
C LEU A 198 -36.01 13.68 -12.69
#